data_AF-A0A399ZF83-F1
#
_entry.id   AF-A0A399ZF83-F1
#
_cell.length_a   1.000
_cell.length_b   1.000
_cell.length_c   1.000
_cell.angle_alpha   90.00
_cell.angle_beta   90.00
_cell.angle_gamma   90.00
#
_symmetry.space_group_name_H-M   'P 1'
#
loop_
_entity.id
_entity.type
_entity.pdbx_description
1 polymer ?
#
loop_
_entity_poly.entity_id
_entity_poly.type
_entity_poly.pdbx_seq_one_letter_code
_entity_poly.pdbx_strand_id
1 'polypeptide(L)'
;MIEIRRMTVEDIPRVVEIDQSSFTLPWTERSFKYEVTENRAARCWVTEVDGQVAAMLVLWIIVDEAHIATIATHPHFRRRGFAKKMLIHALAAAREEGATKALLEVRARHVVAQKIYCDIGFAEVPGRVDSGGGEMSAEETLKQIAAEVSVCTDCALHKTRKKSVPGEGPADSEIMFIGEGPGVNENEQGRPFVGAAGNFLNQLLAQAGLKREDVWIGNVVKCRPPDNRDPLPEELAACDVYLERQIAAINPKIIVTLGRFSMGKFMPGAKISAVHGQMRKIGNRFVIAMFHPAAALHNVNIKPQILADFAKLPQLLDVARKELARMTPVQAAAEEPKEDPKQLSLF
;
A
#
# COMPACT_ATOMS: atom_id res chain seq x y z
N MET A 1 -27.57 0.00 29.99
CA MET A 1 -27.32 1.45 29.87
C MET A 1 -26.63 1.72 28.55
N ILE A 2 -27.01 2.79 27.83
CA ILE A 2 -26.38 3.18 26.55
C ILE A 2 -25.76 4.55 26.75
N GLU A 3 -24.46 4.68 26.49
CA GLU A 3 -23.71 5.92 26.69
C GLU A 3 -22.79 6.19 25.50
N ILE A 4 -22.63 7.46 25.12
CA ILE A 4 -21.59 7.91 24.19
C ILE A 4 -20.56 8.67 25.02
N ARG A 5 -19.31 8.20 25.00
CA ARG A 5 -18.20 8.80 25.77
C ARG A 5 -16.93 8.89 24.94
N ARG A 6 -15.96 9.66 25.42
CA ARG A 6 -14.63 9.70 24.81
C ARG A 6 -13.99 8.32 24.84
N MET A 7 -13.34 7.97 23.73
CA MET A 7 -12.54 6.75 23.63
C MET A 7 -11.30 6.91 24.50
N THR A 8 -10.95 5.87 25.26
CA THR A 8 -9.70 5.79 26.02
C THR A 8 -8.80 4.70 25.46
N VAL A 9 -7.56 4.61 25.96
CA VAL A 9 -6.59 3.61 25.50
C VAL A 9 -7.08 2.19 25.81
N GLU A 10 -7.85 2.02 26.89
CA GLU A 10 -8.43 0.74 27.32
C GLU A 10 -9.50 0.23 26.35
N ASP A 11 -10.13 1.11 25.57
CA ASP A 11 -11.14 0.72 24.56
C ASP A 11 -10.52 0.13 23.29
N ILE A 12 -9.24 0.43 23.02
CA ILE A 12 -8.59 0.19 21.73
C ILE A 12 -8.68 -1.28 21.29
N PRO A 13 -8.40 -2.29 22.14
CA PRO A 13 -8.50 -3.69 21.71
C PRO A 13 -9.89 -4.03 21.16
N ARG A 14 -10.94 -3.49 21.79
CA ARG A 14 -12.33 -3.69 21.34
C ARG A 14 -12.65 -2.85 20.10
N VAL A 15 -12.13 -1.64 19.99
CA VAL A 15 -12.30 -0.78 18.80
C VAL A 15 -11.65 -1.41 17.57
N VAL A 16 -10.46 -1.98 17.70
CA VAL A 16 -9.77 -2.71 16.62
C VAL A 16 -10.61 -3.90 16.14
N GLU A 17 -11.22 -4.65 17.05
CA GLU A 17 -12.13 -5.75 16.68
C GLU A 17 -13.36 -5.26 15.90
N ILE A 18 -13.95 -4.13 16.32
CA ILE A 18 -15.08 -3.49 15.61
C ILE A 18 -14.66 -3.07 14.20
N ASP A 19 -13.46 -2.52 14.06
CA ASP A 19 -12.92 -2.04 12.80
C ASP A 19 -12.63 -3.20 11.84
N GLN A 20 -11.94 -4.24 12.31
CA GLN A 20 -11.66 -5.48 11.58
C GLN A 20 -12.93 -6.21 11.11
N SER A 21 -14.00 -6.16 11.89
CA SER A 21 -15.30 -6.77 11.53
C SER A 21 -16.17 -5.88 10.62
N SER A 22 -15.73 -4.63 10.36
CA SER A 22 -16.50 -3.65 9.60
C SER A 22 -15.82 -3.24 8.29
N PHE A 23 -14.50 -3.35 8.18
CA PHE A 23 -13.73 -2.89 7.02
C PHE A 23 -12.76 -3.93 6.47
N THR A 24 -12.46 -3.81 5.18
CA THR A 24 -11.50 -4.69 4.47
C THR A 24 -10.04 -4.29 4.67
N LEU A 25 -9.79 -3.02 5.02
CA LEU A 25 -8.49 -2.46 5.36
C LEU A 25 -8.58 -1.78 6.73
N PRO A 26 -8.61 -2.58 7.82
CA PRO A 26 -8.79 -2.04 9.14
C PRO A 26 -7.53 -1.31 9.64
N TRP A 27 -7.75 -0.33 10.50
CA TRP A 27 -6.69 0.42 11.17
C TRP A 27 -5.96 -0.46 12.17
N THR A 28 -4.68 -0.17 12.36
CA THR A 28 -3.85 -0.88 13.35
C THR A 28 -4.14 -0.38 14.76
N GLU A 29 -3.86 -1.19 15.77
CA GLU A 29 -3.88 -0.77 17.18
C GLU A 29 -3.03 0.49 17.42
N ARG A 30 -1.87 0.56 16.76
CA ARG A 30 -0.99 1.73 16.81
C ARG A 30 -1.65 2.99 16.25
N SER A 31 -2.41 2.85 15.16
CA SER A 31 -3.15 3.97 14.54
C SER A 31 -4.19 4.53 15.51
N PHE A 32 -5.05 3.68 16.08
CA PHE A 32 -6.03 4.13 17.08
C PHE A 32 -5.37 4.73 18.32
N LYS A 33 -4.26 4.13 18.79
CA LYS A 33 -3.51 4.67 19.92
C LYS A 33 -3.00 6.08 19.64
N TYR A 34 -2.40 6.29 18.46
CA TYR A 34 -1.95 7.61 18.01
C TYR A 34 -3.09 8.63 18.00
N GLU A 35 -4.26 8.28 17.45
CA GLU A 35 -5.43 9.18 17.46
C GLU A 35 -5.90 9.57 18.85
N VAL A 36 -5.91 8.62 19.79
CA VAL A 36 -6.39 8.84 21.15
C VAL A 36 -5.38 9.63 21.98
N THR A 37 -4.07 9.42 21.80
CA THR A 37 -3.04 9.95 22.71
C THR A 37 -2.20 11.09 22.14
N GLU A 38 -1.97 11.13 20.83
CA GLU A 38 -0.99 12.03 20.20
C GLU A 38 -1.63 13.02 19.21
N ASN A 39 -2.66 12.62 18.48
CA ASN A 39 -3.28 13.47 17.47
C ASN A 39 -4.21 14.54 18.09
N ARG A 40 -3.70 15.77 18.18
CA ARG A 40 -4.47 16.91 18.72
C ARG A 40 -5.69 17.30 17.89
N ALA A 41 -5.68 17.01 16.59
CA ALA A 41 -6.81 17.25 15.71
C ALA A 41 -7.94 16.22 15.93
N ALA A 42 -7.63 15.07 16.53
CA ALA A 42 -8.55 13.96 16.61
C ALA A 42 -9.58 14.08 17.73
N ARG A 43 -10.79 13.64 17.43
CA ARG A 43 -11.86 13.43 18.37
C ARG A 43 -12.41 12.02 18.20
N CYS A 44 -12.18 11.20 19.23
CA CYS A 44 -12.52 9.79 19.24
C CYS A 44 -13.61 9.51 20.28
N TRP A 45 -14.67 8.81 19.87
CA TRP A 45 -15.77 8.40 20.74
C TRP A 45 -16.10 6.93 20.58
N VAL A 46 -16.69 6.37 21.63
CA VAL A 46 -17.29 5.05 21.65
C VAL A 46 -18.74 5.13 22.11
N THR A 47 -19.59 4.24 21.59
CA THR A 47 -20.88 3.95 22.22
C THR A 47 -20.72 2.70 23.05
N GLU A 48 -20.99 2.82 24.35
CA GLU A 48 -21.03 1.72 25.28
C GLU A 48 -22.47 1.26 25.49
N VAL A 49 -22.68 -0.06 25.47
CA VAL A 49 -23.97 -0.71 25.74
C VAL A 49 -23.73 -1.79 26.78
N ASP A 50 -24.31 -1.61 27.96
CA ASP A 50 -24.23 -2.56 29.08
C ASP A 50 -22.78 -2.95 29.44
N GLY A 51 -21.87 -1.96 29.48
CA GLY A 51 -20.46 -2.17 29.81
C GLY A 51 -19.57 -2.57 28.63
N GLN A 52 -20.14 -2.71 27.42
CA GLN A 52 -19.41 -3.15 26.24
C GLN A 52 -19.39 -2.08 25.14
N VAL A 53 -18.21 -1.80 24.60
CA VAL A 53 -18.07 -0.93 23.41
C VAL A 53 -18.73 -1.61 22.20
N ALA A 54 -19.75 -0.94 21.68
CA ALA A 54 -20.63 -1.40 20.60
C ALA A 54 -20.41 -0.67 19.27
N ALA A 55 -19.91 0.56 19.31
CA ALA A 55 -19.59 1.38 18.14
C ALA A 55 -18.43 2.33 18.42
N MET A 56 -17.80 2.84 17.36
CA MET A 56 -16.70 3.78 17.42
C MET A 56 -16.81 4.84 16.32
N LEU A 57 -16.24 6.02 16.57
CA LEU A 57 -16.07 7.09 15.59
C LEU A 57 -14.77 7.84 15.87
N VAL A 58 -14.04 8.13 14.79
CA VAL A 58 -12.89 9.03 14.77
C VAL A 58 -13.19 10.14 13.77
N LEU A 59 -13.04 11.39 14.19
CA LEU A 59 -12.99 12.53 13.29
C LEU A 59 -11.78 13.41 13.59
N TRP A 60 -11.35 14.19 12.60
CA TRP A 60 -10.36 15.23 12.76
C TRP A 60 -11.01 16.60 12.59
N ILE A 61 -10.60 17.58 13.38
CA ILE A 61 -10.92 18.99 13.16
C ILE A 61 -9.67 19.66 12.62
N ILE A 62 -9.72 20.09 11.36
CA ILE A 62 -8.62 20.76 10.67
C ILE A 62 -9.12 22.14 10.28
N VAL A 63 -8.57 23.17 10.93
CA VAL A 63 -9.05 24.57 10.80
C VAL A 63 -10.53 24.63 11.19
N ASP A 64 -11.44 24.81 10.25
CA ASP A 64 -12.89 24.87 10.43
C ASP A 64 -13.62 23.70 9.74
N GLU A 65 -12.91 22.66 9.31
CA GLU A 65 -13.50 21.47 8.72
C GLU A 65 -13.39 20.24 9.63
N ALA A 66 -14.50 19.53 9.82
CA ALA A 66 -14.59 18.25 10.51
C ALA A 66 -14.54 17.09 9.50
N HIS A 67 -13.49 16.28 9.56
CA HIS A 67 -13.28 15.16 8.65
C HIS A 67 -13.57 13.85 9.39
N ILE A 68 -14.67 13.16 9.05
CA ILE A 68 -15.02 11.87 9.65
C ILE A 68 -14.15 10.79 9.02
N ALA A 69 -13.11 10.37 9.73
CA ALA A 69 -12.13 9.40 9.25
C ALA A 69 -12.66 7.96 9.29
N THR A 70 -13.36 7.58 10.37
CA THR A 70 -13.98 6.26 10.46
C THR A 70 -15.18 6.27 11.41
N ILE A 71 -16.19 5.46 11.08
CA ILE A 71 -17.37 5.20 11.92
C ILE A 71 -17.82 3.76 11.72
N ALA A 72 -17.91 3.00 12.80
CA ALA A 72 -18.32 1.61 12.74
C ALA A 72 -19.20 1.19 13.92
N THR A 73 -20.08 0.23 13.66
CA THR A 73 -20.87 -0.45 14.69
C THR A 73 -20.63 -1.95 14.56
N HIS A 74 -20.26 -2.59 15.66
CA HIS A 74 -20.01 -4.02 15.74
C HIS A 74 -21.23 -4.81 15.20
N PRO A 75 -21.05 -5.90 14.43
CA PRO A 75 -22.15 -6.66 13.83
C PRO A 75 -23.32 -7.00 14.77
N HIS A 76 -23.05 -7.42 16.00
CA HIS A 76 -24.07 -7.78 17.00
C HIS A 76 -24.94 -6.59 17.47
N PHE A 77 -24.47 -5.37 17.26
CA PHE A 77 -25.10 -4.13 17.72
C PHE A 77 -25.65 -3.28 16.56
N ARG A 78 -25.54 -3.75 15.31
CA ARG A 78 -26.07 -3.06 14.12
C ARG A 78 -27.61 -2.99 14.15
N ARG A 79 -28.16 -2.08 13.33
CA ARG A 79 -29.61 -1.80 13.22
C ARG A 79 -30.28 -1.29 14.51
N ARG A 80 -29.49 -0.76 15.45
CA ARG A 80 -29.97 -0.10 16.69
C ARG A 80 -29.82 1.43 16.67
N GLY A 81 -29.39 1.99 15.53
CA GLY A 81 -29.25 3.45 15.33
C GLY A 81 -28.01 4.09 15.96
N PHE A 82 -27.03 3.31 16.44
CA PHE A 82 -25.83 3.84 17.10
C PHE A 82 -24.99 4.73 16.19
N ALA A 83 -24.75 4.34 14.94
CA ALA A 83 -24.02 5.16 13.97
C ALA A 83 -24.64 6.56 13.80
N LYS A 84 -25.97 6.64 13.66
CA LYS A 84 -26.69 7.93 13.54
C LYS A 84 -26.52 8.79 14.80
N LYS A 85 -26.73 8.20 15.99
CA LYS A 85 -26.61 8.93 17.26
C LYS A 85 -25.19 9.42 17.50
N MET A 86 -24.19 8.59 17.21
CA MET A 86 -22.79 8.92 17.37
C MET A 86 -22.36 10.02 16.40
N LEU A 87 -22.79 9.95 15.14
CA LEU A 87 -22.48 10.98 14.16
C LEU A 87 -23.10 12.33 14.53
N ILE A 88 -24.36 12.35 14.98
CA ILE A 88 -25.00 13.59 15.48
C ILE A 88 -24.22 14.17 16.67
N HIS A 89 -23.82 13.32 17.63
CA HIS A 89 -23.02 13.75 18.78
C HIS A 89 -21.67 14.35 18.37
N ALA A 90 -20.97 13.65 17.47
CA ALA A 90 -19.69 14.08 16.92
C ALA A 90 -19.77 15.42 16.17
N LEU A 91 -20.80 15.61 15.34
CA LEU A 91 -21.01 16.86 14.60
C LEU A 91 -21.36 18.03 15.51
N ALA A 92 -22.16 17.79 16.55
CA ALA A 92 -22.45 18.81 17.56
C ALA A 92 -21.17 19.25 18.27
N ALA A 93 -20.33 18.30 18.70
CA ALA A 93 -19.04 18.58 19.33
C ALA A 93 -18.10 19.33 18.38
N ALA A 94 -18.00 18.91 17.11
CA ALA A 94 -17.16 19.59 16.13
C ALA A 94 -17.61 21.04 15.89
N ARG A 95 -18.92 21.29 15.86
CA ARG A 95 -19.48 22.64 15.73
C ARG A 95 -19.20 23.51 16.96
N GLU A 96 -19.28 22.96 18.16
CA GLU A 96 -18.89 23.67 19.40
C GLU A 96 -17.40 24.05 19.39
N GLU A 97 -16.57 23.26 18.72
CA GLU A 97 -15.14 23.51 18.52
C GLU A 97 -14.82 24.38 17.28
N GLY A 98 -15.84 24.93 16.61
CA GLY A 98 -15.68 25.92 15.54
C GLY A 98 -15.68 25.35 14.11
N ALA A 99 -16.01 24.07 13.92
CA ALA A 99 -16.19 23.53 12.58
C ALA A 99 -17.41 24.16 11.88
N THR A 100 -17.16 24.72 10.70
CA THR A 100 -18.17 25.29 9.79
C THR A 100 -18.61 24.30 8.72
N LYS A 101 -17.84 23.22 8.52
CA LYS A 101 -18.08 22.19 7.51
C LYS A 101 -17.74 20.80 8.01
N ALA A 102 -18.46 19.78 7.54
CA ALA A 102 -18.18 18.39 7.83
C ALA A 102 -18.10 17.57 6.54
N LEU A 103 -17.11 16.69 6.46
CA LEU A 103 -16.81 15.84 5.31
C LEU A 103 -16.71 14.39 5.76
N LEU A 104 -17.28 13.48 4.97
CA LEU A 104 -17.09 12.05 5.13
C LEU A 104 -16.98 11.37 3.78
N GLU A 105 -16.30 10.23 3.79
CA GLU A 105 -16.25 9.33 2.64
C GLU A 105 -17.12 8.11 2.89
N VAL A 106 -17.85 7.70 1.85
CA VAL A 106 -18.65 6.48 1.89
C VAL A 106 -18.54 5.74 0.58
N ARG A 107 -18.39 4.42 0.66
CA ARG A 107 -18.38 3.56 -0.53
C ARG A 107 -19.68 3.78 -1.33
N ALA A 108 -19.58 3.95 -2.64
CA ALA A 108 -20.72 4.22 -3.53
C ALA A 108 -21.88 3.21 -3.39
N ARG A 109 -21.56 1.97 -3.01
CA ARG A 109 -22.53 0.86 -2.87
C ARG A 109 -23.04 0.66 -1.44
N HIS A 110 -22.54 1.42 -0.45
CA HIS A 110 -22.98 1.27 0.94
C HIS A 110 -24.26 2.09 1.22
N VAL A 111 -25.33 1.74 0.50
CA VAL A 111 -26.63 2.44 0.46
C VAL A 111 -27.19 2.72 1.86
N VAL A 112 -27.00 1.78 2.80
CA VAL A 112 -27.47 1.94 4.19
C VAL A 112 -26.74 3.09 4.91
N ALA A 113 -25.44 3.25 4.69
CA ALA A 113 -24.66 4.33 5.32
C ALA A 113 -24.95 5.66 4.64
N GLN A 114 -25.00 5.68 3.30
CA GLN A 114 -25.43 6.86 2.55
C GLN A 114 -26.80 7.36 3.01
N LYS A 115 -27.78 6.47 3.18
CA LYS A 115 -29.09 6.85 3.73
C LYS A 115 -28.97 7.49 5.11
N ILE A 116 -28.17 6.91 6.01
CA ILE A 116 -27.93 7.48 7.34
C ILE A 116 -27.33 8.89 7.23
N TYR A 117 -26.35 9.08 6.34
CA TYR A 117 -25.68 10.36 6.16
C TYR A 117 -26.62 11.41 5.54
N CYS A 118 -27.36 11.05 4.49
CA CYS A 118 -28.37 11.91 3.87
C CYS A 118 -29.49 12.26 4.85
N ASP A 119 -29.94 11.32 5.70
CA ASP A 119 -30.94 11.55 6.75
C ASP A 119 -30.46 12.54 7.84
N ILE A 120 -29.14 12.77 7.94
CA ILE A 120 -28.51 13.74 8.85
C ILE A 120 -28.24 15.07 8.12
N GLY A 121 -28.38 15.08 6.79
CA GLY A 121 -28.26 16.27 5.93
C GLY A 121 -26.97 16.32 5.09
N PHE A 122 -26.17 15.26 5.07
CA PHE A 122 -25.04 15.19 4.15
C PHE A 122 -25.53 15.12 2.70
N ALA A 123 -24.89 15.87 1.80
CA ALA A 123 -25.17 15.90 0.37
C ALA A 123 -23.90 15.56 -0.44
N GLU A 124 -24.07 14.97 -1.62
CA GLU A 124 -22.96 14.65 -2.53
C GLU A 124 -22.32 15.92 -3.09
N VAL A 125 -20.98 16.01 -3.07
CA VAL A 125 -20.24 17.15 -3.61
C VAL A 125 -19.58 16.75 -4.94
N PRO A 126 -19.99 17.34 -6.08
CA PRO A 126 -19.31 17.11 -7.35
C PRO A 126 -17.95 17.82 -7.38
N GLY A 127 -16.88 17.11 -7.77
CA GLY A 127 -15.67 17.74 -8.31
C GLY A 127 -14.63 18.27 -7.32
N ARG A 128 -14.61 17.82 -6.05
CA ARG A 128 -13.42 17.93 -5.19
C ARG A 128 -12.94 16.54 -4.84
N VAL A 129 -11.97 16.03 -5.61
CA VAL A 129 -11.10 14.95 -5.13
C VAL A 129 -9.96 15.65 -4.39
N ASP A 130 -10.11 15.69 -3.07
CA ASP A 130 -9.15 15.99 -2.02
C ASP A 130 -8.19 17.19 -2.03
N SER A 131 -8.22 17.89 -0.91
CA SER A 131 -7.00 18.19 -0.16
C SER A 131 -7.13 17.58 1.24
N GLY A 132 -6.83 16.28 1.33
CA GLY A 132 -6.54 15.55 2.57
C GLY A 132 -7.63 14.59 3.05
N GLY A 133 -7.65 13.34 2.54
CA GLY A 133 -8.41 12.27 3.20
C GLY A 133 -8.64 10.96 2.44
N GLY A 134 -8.68 10.97 1.10
CA GLY A 134 -8.97 9.79 0.29
C GLY A 134 -7.76 8.87 0.10
N GLU A 135 -8.04 7.58 -0.07
CA GLU A 135 -7.04 6.59 -0.52
C GLU A 135 -6.40 7.09 -1.82
N MET A 136 -5.19 7.64 -1.72
CA MET A 136 -4.38 8.03 -2.86
C MET A 136 -4.36 6.88 -3.86
N SER A 137 -4.66 7.15 -5.13
CA SER A 137 -4.57 6.13 -6.17
C SER A 137 -3.17 5.52 -6.16
N ALA A 138 -3.03 4.30 -6.67
CA ALA A 138 -1.71 3.66 -6.77
C ALA A 138 -0.71 4.56 -7.51
N GLU A 139 -1.15 5.26 -8.56
CA GLU A 139 -0.32 6.20 -9.31
C GLU A 139 0.10 7.43 -8.48
N GLU A 140 -0.83 8.06 -7.75
CA GLU A 140 -0.52 9.19 -6.85
C GLU A 140 0.39 8.78 -5.71
N THR A 141 0.14 7.60 -5.13
CA THR A 141 0.99 7.01 -4.09
C THR A 141 2.41 6.80 -4.61
N LEU A 142 2.57 6.26 -5.83
CA LEU A 142 3.88 6.09 -6.44
C LEU A 142 4.56 7.44 -6.74
N LYS A 143 3.82 8.45 -7.19
CA LYS A 143 4.33 9.81 -7.40
C LYS A 143 4.80 10.45 -6.08
N GLN A 144 4.03 10.28 -5.01
CA GLN A 144 4.41 10.76 -3.68
C GLN A 144 5.67 10.07 -3.17
N ILE A 145 5.73 8.73 -3.27
CA ILE A 145 6.93 7.97 -2.91
C ILE A 145 8.14 8.45 -3.71
N ALA A 146 7.98 8.71 -5.01
CA ALA A 146 9.06 9.25 -5.84
C ALA A 146 9.54 10.64 -5.37
N ALA A 147 8.60 11.53 -4.98
CA ALA A 147 8.93 12.84 -4.44
C ALA A 147 9.69 12.72 -3.11
N GLU A 148 9.23 11.88 -2.18
CA GLU A 148 9.90 11.63 -0.90
C GLU A 148 11.31 11.04 -1.09
N VAL A 149 11.44 10.03 -1.96
CA VAL A 149 12.72 9.38 -2.30
C VAL A 149 13.73 10.38 -2.86
N SER A 150 13.28 11.40 -3.60
CA SER A 150 14.16 12.42 -4.19
C SER A 150 14.89 13.28 -3.14
N VAL A 151 14.23 13.52 -2.00
CA VAL A 151 14.75 14.36 -0.91
C VAL A 151 15.22 13.56 0.31
N CYS A 152 14.93 12.25 0.37
CA CYS A 152 15.28 11.35 1.47
C CYS A 152 16.74 11.48 1.94
N THR A 153 16.99 11.54 3.24
CA THR A 153 18.32 11.60 3.85
C THR A 153 18.58 10.50 4.90
N ASP A 154 17.72 9.49 4.95
CA ASP A 154 17.64 8.52 6.07
C ASP A 154 18.81 7.51 6.13
N CYS A 155 19.67 7.46 5.12
CA CYS A 155 20.89 6.63 5.12
C CYS A 155 22.05 7.31 4.41
N ALA A 156 23.28 6.78 4.57
CA ALA A 156 24.51 7.38 4.03
C ALA A 156 24.52 7.54 2.49
N LEU A 157 23.72 6.75 1.75
CA LEU A 157 23.68 6.77 0.30
C LEU A 157 23.25 8.12 -0.29
N HIS A 158 22.47 8.93 0.44
CA HIS A 158 22.06 10.26 -0.03
C HIS A 158 23.24 11.19 -0.31
N LYS A 159 24.37 10.99 0.38
CA LYS A 159 25.56 11.84 0.28
C LYS A 159 26.26 11.75 -1.07
N THR A 160 26.07 10.64 -1.79
CA THR A 160 26.81 10.34 -3.03
C THR A 160 25.91 10.17 -4.26
N ARG A 161 24.59 10.07 -4.08
CA ARG A 161 23.66 10.00 -5.20
C ARG A 161 23.66 11.31 -5.99
N LYS A 162 23.46 11.21 -7.30
CA LYS A 162 23.15 12.36 -8.16
C LYS A 162 21.65 12.49 -8.35
N LYS A 163 20.99 11.38 -8.71
CA LYS A 163 19.53 11.24 -8.68
C LYS A 163 19.18 9.97 -7.94
N SER A 164 18.10 10.02 -7.18
CA SER A 164 17.45 8.83 -6.67
C SER A 164 16.69 8.12 -7.79
N VAL A 165 16.45 6.82 -7.61
CA VAL A 165 15.78 5.96 -8.59
C VAL A 165 14.64 5.23 -7.87
N PRO A 166 13.45 5.84 -7.76
CA PRO A 166 12.34 5.26 -7.01
C PRO A 166 11.83 3.95 -7.64
N GLY A 167 11.84 3.86 -8.96
CA GLY A 167 11.26 2.78 -9.75
C GLY A 167 10.38 3.37 -10.87
N GLU A 168 10.04 2.58 -11.87
CA GLU A 168 9.16 3.00 -12.98
C GLU A 168 8.31 1.84 -13.49
N GLY A 169 7.16 2.16 -14.09
CA GLY A 169 6.23 1.22 -14.71
C GLY A 169 4.76 1.52 -14.32
N PRO A 170 3.81 0.73 -14.83
CA PRO A 170 2.38 0.92 -14.54
C PRO A 170 2.07 0.76 -13.06
N ALA A 171 1.13 1.56 -12.55
CA ALA A 171 0.70 1.50 -11.15
C ALA A 171 -0.19 0.28 -10.85
N ASP A 172 -0.78 -0.32 -11.88
CA ASP A 172 -1.62 -1.52 -11.86
C ASP A 172 -0.88 -2.78 -12.34
N SER A 173 0.45 -2.72 -12.40
CA SER A 173 1.29 -3.80 -12.93
C SER A 173 1.08 -5.13 -12.19
N GLU A 174 0.71 -6.18 -12.94
CA GLU A 174 0.59 -7.54 -12.42
C GLU A 174 1.94 -8.08 -11.91
N ILE A 175 3.02 -7.72 -12.60
CA ILE A 175 4.37 -8.24 -12.39
C ILE A 175 5.30 -7.11 -11.94
N MET A 176 6.04 -7.33 -10.85
CA MET A 176 7.01 -6.38 -10.32
C MET A 176 8.42 -6.99 -10.30
N PHE A 177 9.37 -6.37 -10.99
CA PHE A 177 10.79 -6.74 -10.96
C PHE A 177 11.54 -5.91 -9.93
N ILE A 178 12.28 -6.58 -9.03
CA ILE A 178 13.01 -5.94 -7.94
C ILE A 178 14.48 -6.35 -7.99
N GLY A 179 15.38 -5.40 -8.25
CA GLY A 179 16.83 -5.57 -8.19
C GLY A 179 17.46 -5.10 -6.88
N GLU A 180 18.77 -4.92 -6.91
CA GLU A 180 19.57 -4.52 -5.75
C GLU A 180 19.58 -3.00 -5.54
N GLY A 181 20.17 -2.25 -6.48
CA GLY A 181 20.35 -0.80 -6.36
C GLY A 181 20.72 -0.16 -7.70
N PRO A 182 20.72 1.18 -7.78
CA PRO A 182 21.11 1.91 -8.98
C PRO A 182 22.61 1.76 -9.27
N GLY A 183 22.97 1.57 -10.55
CA GLY A 183 24.34 1.71 -11.04
C GLY A 183 24.66 3.14 -11.48
N VAL A 184 25.79 3.31 -12.16
CA VAL A 184 26.28 4.62 -12.65
C VAL A 184 25.25 5.29 -13.56
N ASN A 185 24.76 4.58 -14.57
CA ASN A 185 23.82 5.14 -15.55
C ASN A 185 22.46 5.47 -14.92
N GLU A 186 22.00 4.61 -14.02
CA GLU A 186 20.75 4.82 -13.27
C GLU A 186 20.85 6.06 -12.39
N ASN A 187 21.98 6.27 -11.70
CA ASN A 187 22.24 7.44 -10.85
C ASN A 187 22.27 8.75 -11.65
N GLU A 188 22.70 8.71 -12.91
CA GLU A 188 22.70 9.86 -13.82
C GLU A 188 21.31 10.21 -14.36
N GLN A 189 20.52 9.17 -14.67
CA GLN A 189 19.23 9.32 -15.36
C GLN A 189 18.04 9.39 -14.40
N GLY A 190 18.15 8.84 -13.19
CA GLY A 190 17.03 8.71 -12.26
C GLY A 190 16.08 7.55 -12.59
N ARG A 191 16.49 6.64 -13.47
CA ARG A 191 15.67 5.54 -14.00
C ARG A 191 16.31 4.18 -13.72
N PRO A 192 15.54 3.14 -13.36
CA PRO A 192 16.09 1.83 -13.00
C PRO A 192 16.52 1.05 -14.24
N PHE A 193 17.60 0.26 -14.16
CA PHE A 193 18.02 -0.66 -15.23
C PHE A 193 18.11 0.01 -16.63
N VAL A 194 18.93 1.06 -16.75
CA VAL A 194 19.23 1.77 -18.01
C VAL A 194 20.70 1.61 -18.46
N GLY A 195 21.55 0.99 -17.64
CA GLY A 195 22.91 0.60 -17.99
C GLY A 195 23.01 -0.74 -18.71
N ALA A 196 24.22 -1.32 -18.78
CA ALA A 196 24.47 -2.59 -19.48
C ALA A 196 23.62 -3.76 -18.94
N ALA A 197 23.48 -3.87 -17.62
CA ALA A 197 22.62 -4.87 -16.99
C ALA A 197 21.13 -4.65 -17.33
N GLY A 198 20.71 -3.40 -17.47
CA GLY A 198 19.37 -3.03 -17.88
C GLY A 198 19.06 -3.34 -19.34
N ASN A 199 20.01 -3.10 -20.23
CA ASN A 199 19.90 -3.52 -21.64
C ASN A 199 19.77 -5.04 -21.76
N PHE A 200 20.53 -5.79 -20.95
CA PHE A 200 20.37 -7.24 -20.91
C PHE A 200 19.02 -7.65 -20.30
N LEU A 201 18.54 -6.98 -19.25
CA LEU A 201 17.20 -7.20 -18.72
C LEU A 201 16.11 -6.98 -19.79
N ASN A 202 16.22 -5.94 -20.60
CA ASN A 202 15.26 -5.69 -21.69
C ASN A 202 15.23 -6.84 -22.71
N GLN A 203 16.38 -7.43 -23.05
CA GLN A 203 16.45 -8.62 -23.91
C GLN A 203 15.79 -9.84 -23.25
N LEU A 204 16.00 -10.02 -21.95
CA LEU A 204 15.43 -11.12 -21.17
C LEU A 204 13.90 -10.99 -21.03
N LEU A 205 13.39 -9.76 -20.83
CA LEU A 205 11.95 -9.48 -20.84
C LEU A 205 11.34 -9.82 -22.20
N ALA A 206 11.96 -9.36 -23.29
CA ALA A 206 11.48 -9.65 -24.65
C ALA A 206 11.48 -11.17 -24.95
N GLN A 207 12.50 -11.89 -24.50
CA GLN A 207 12.55 -13.36 -24.61
C GLN A 207 11.42 -14.04 -23.83
N ALA A 208 11.04 -13.48 -22.68
CA ALA A 208 9.91 -13.94 -21.88
C ALA A 208 8.54 -13.43 -22.38
N GLY A 209 8.49 -12.77 -23.54
CA GLY A 209 7.25 -12.23 -24.12
C GLY A 209 6.67 -11.04 -23.33
N LEU A 210 7.49 -10.36 -22.53
CA LEU A 210 7.10 -9.19 -21.75
C LEU A 210 7.68 -7.92 -22.38
N LYS A 211 6.94 -6.82 -22.34
CA LYS A 211 7.48 -5.49 -22.62
C LYS A 211 7.81 -4.77 -21.33
N ARG A 212 8.76 -3.86 -21.39
CA ARG A 212 9.17 -3.07 -20.22
C ARG A 212 8.04 -2.21 -19.70
N GLU A 213 7.25 -1.64 -20.61
CA GLU A 213 6.10 -0.80 -20.30
C GLU A 213 4.92 -1.55 -19.66
N ASP A 214 4.90 -2.89 -19.74
CA ASP A 214 3.84 -3.73 -19.15
C ASP A 214 4.17 -4.18 -17.71
N VAL A 215 5.36 -3.84 -17.20
CA VAL A 215 5.86 -4.29 -15.89
C VAL A 215 6.41 -3.14 -15.07
N TRP A 216 6.35 -3.28 -13.75
CA TRP A 216 7.01 -2.34 -12.84
C TRP A 216 8.42 -2.81 -12.50
N ILE A 217 9.40 -1.91 -12.53
CA ILE A 217 10.81 -2.21 -12.25
C ILE A 217 11.36 -1.26 -11.20
N GLY A 218 12.05 -1.80 -10.21
CA GLY A 218 12.76 -1.01 -9.20
C GLY A 218 13.80 -1.83 -8.45
N ASN A 219 14.28 -1.29 -7.32
CA ASN A 219 15.36 -1.85 -6.52
C ASN A 219 15.04 -1.80 -5.02
N VAL A 220 15.74 -2.61 -4.21
CA VAL A 220 15.61 -2.55 -2.74
C VAL A 220 16.17 -1.27 -2.15
N VAL A 221 17.27 -0.72 -2.68
CA VAL A 221 17.72 0.64 -2.35
C VAL A 221 17.46 1.59 -3.53
N LYS A 222 17.13 2.85 -3.23
CA LYS A 222 16.79 3.87 -4.25
C LYS A 222 17.95 4.79 -4.62
N CYS A 223 19.12 4.59 -4.03
CA CYS A 223 20.31 5.44 -4.22
C CYS A 223 21.50 4.54 -4.56
N ARG A 224 22.39 5.00 -5.46
CA ARG A 224 23.59 4.24 -5.85
C ARG A 224 24.56 4.11 -4.66
N PRO A 225 24.97 2.89 -4.27
CA PRO A 225 26.11 2.71 -3.38
C PRO A 225 27.43 3.20 -3.99
N PRO A 226 28.32 3.84 -3.20
CA PRO A 226 29.64 4.23 -3.67
C PRO A 226 30.38 3.06 -4.35
N ASP A 227 31.03 3.33 -5.47
CA ASP A 227 31.77 2.32 -6.25
C ASP A 227 30.95 1.09 -6.70
N ASN A 228 29.61 1.19 -6.69
CA ASN A 228 28.69 0.07 -6.90
C ASN A 228 28.95 -1.11 -5.96
N ARG A 229 29.42 -0.84 -4.72
CA ARG A 229 29.45 -1.86 -3.69
C ARG A 229 28.04 -2.38 -3.39
N ASP A 230 27.98 -3.52 -2.75
CA ASP A 230 26.76 -4.03 -2.14
C ASP A 230 26.18 -3.01 -1.12
N PRO A 231 24.83 -2.86 -1.04
CA PRO A 231 24.20 -2.05 0.00
C PRO A 231 24.41 -2.68 1.39
N LEU A 232 24.63 -1.82 2.39
CA LEU A 232 24.79 -2.24 3.78
C LEU A 232 23.45 -2.60 4.43
N PRO A 233 23.42 -3.44 5.47
CA PRO A 233 22.17 -3.80 6.17
C PRO A 233 21.34 -2.60 6.63
N GLU A 234 21.98 -1.55 7.15
CA GLU A 234 21.33 -0.33 7.58
C GLU A 234 20.75 0.49 6.42
N GLU A 235 21.37 0.43 5.24
CA GLU A 235 20.88 1.09 4.03
C GLU A 235 19.65 0.37 3.47
N LEU A 236 19.69 -0.97 3.50
CA LEU A 236 18.54 -1.80 3.16
C LEU A 236 17.36 -1.51 4.10
N ALA A 237 17.61 -1.52 5.41
CA ALA A 237 16.57 -1.28 6.42
C ALA A 237 15.95 0.13 6.30
N ALA A 238 16.78 1.16 6.09
CA ALA A 238 16.29 2.53 5.94
C ALA A 238 15.47 2.74 4.66
N CYS A 239 15.82 2.07 3.56
CA CYS A 239 15.15 2.24 2.27
C CYS A 239 13.89 1.38 2.11
N ASP A 240 13.72 0.36 2.97
CA ASP A 240 12.67 -0.65 2.84
C ASP A 240 11.25 -0.08 2.91
N VAL A 241 11.06 1.00 3.69
CA VAL A 241 9.78 1.71 3.81
C VAL A 241 9.20 2.12 2.46
N TYR A 242 10.05 2.52 1.50
CA TYR A 242 9.60 2.92 0.17
C TYR A 242 9.20 1.72 -0.66
N LEU A 243 9.97 0.63 -0.62
CA LEU A 243 9.65 -0.57 -1.40
C LEU A 243 8.37 -1.25 -0.89
N GLU A 244 8.17 -1.33 0.43
CA GLU A 244 6.93 -1.86 1.01
C GLU A 244 5.71 -1.04 0.59
N ARG A 245 5.79 0.30 0.63
CA ARG A 245 4.72 1.16 0.15
C ARG A 245 4.45 1.01 -1.35
N GLN A 246 5.49 0.82 -2.16
CA GLN A 246 5.33 0.54 -3.60
C GLN A 246 4.64 -0.80 -3.86
N ILE A 247 5.05 -1.86 -3.15
CA ILE A 247 4.41 -3.18 -3.24
C ILE A 247 2.95 -3.10 -2.78
N ALA A 248 2.65 -2.34 -1.72
CA ALA A 248 1.30 -2.15 -1.22
C ALA A 248 0.42 -1.39 -2.22
N ALA A 249 0.94 -0.30 -2.80
CA ALA A 249 0.22 0.52 -3.78
C ALA A 249 -0.10 -0.26 -5.07
N ILE A 250 0.91 -0.95 -5.62
CA ILE A 250 0.75 -1.71 -6.88
C ILE A 250 -0.02 -3.01 -6.64
N ASN A 251 0.14 -3.62 -5.46
CA ASN A 251 -0.39 -4.92 -5.11
C ASN A 251 -0.13 -6.00 -6.20
N PRO A 252 1.14 -6.18 -6.63
CA PRO A 252 1.47 -7.08 -7.73
C PRO A 252 1.16 -8.52 -7.35
N LYS A 253 0.63 -9.28 -8.32
CA LYS A 253 0.33 -10.71 -8.14
C LYS A 253 1.58 -11.57 -8.22
N ILE A 254 2.59 -11.09 -8.93
CA ILE A 254 3.85 -11.78 -9.16
C ILE A 254 5.02 -10.81 -8.93
N ILE A 255 6.00 -11.22 -8.13
CA ILE A 255 7.25 -10.48 -7.93
C ILE A 255 8.40 -11.32 -8.49
N VAL A 256 9.22 -10.72 -9.35
CA VAL A 256 10.46 -11.34 -9.86
C VAL A 256 11.65 -10.66 -9.20
N THR A 257 12.34 -11.38 -8.31
CA THR A 257 13.52 -10.85 -7.61
C THR A 257 14.78 -11.12 -8.41
N LEU A 258 15.54 -10.08 -8.72
CA LEU A 258 16.80 -10.14 -9.45
C LEU A 258 17.97 -10.08 -8.45
N GLY A 259 18.58 -11.23 -8.15
CA GLY A 259 19.74 -11.34 -7.27
C GLY A 259 19.41 -11.54 -5.79
N ARG A 260 20.48 -11.62 -4.98
CA ARG A 260 20.39 -12.08 -3.58
C ARG A 260 19.71 -11.10 -2.63
N PHE A 261 19.80 -9.80 -2.87
CA PHE A 261 19.25 -8.80 -1.94
C PHE A 261 17.73 -8.71 -2.01
N SER A 262 17.19 -8.54 -3.22
CA SER A 262 15.74 -8.59 -3.42
C SER A 262 15.17 -9.96 -3.10
N MET A 263 15.85 -11.06 -3.46
CA MET A 263 15.44 -12.40 -3.06
C MET A 263 15.41 -12.56 -1.53
N GLY A 264 16.42 -12.05 -0.81
CA GLY A 264 16.53 -12.18 0.65
C GLY A 264 15.37 -11.55 1.41
N LYS A 265 14.75 -10.50 0.86
CA LYS A 265 13.54 -9.87 1.42
C LYS A 265 12.35 -10.82 1.49
N PHE A 266 12.17 -11.66 0.47
CA PHE A 266 11.03 -12.57 0.36
C PHE A 266 11.36 -14.00 0.76
N MET A 267 12.62 -14.42 0.64
CA MET A 267 13.10 -15.75 0.96
C MET A 267 14.29 -15.68 1.93
N PRO A 268 14.09 -15.29 3.20
CA PRO A 268 15.16 -15.18 4.18
C PRO A 268 15.95 -16.49 4.31
N GLY A 269 17.28 -16.39 4.31
CA GLY A 269 18.18 -17.55 4.44
C GLY A 269 18.35 -18.40 3.17
N ALA A 270 17.61 -18.13 2.09
CA ALA A 270 17.82 -18.81 0.81
C ALA A 270 19.13 -18.38 0.15
N LYS A 271 19.73 -19.29 -0.62
CA LYS A 271 20.91 -18.99 -1.46
C LYS A 271 20.47 -18.86 -2.91
N ILE A 272 20.81 -17.74 -3.56
CA ILE A 272 20.40 -17.48 -4.94
C ILE A 272 20.82 -18.60 -5.91
N SER A 273 22.00 -19.18 -5.71
CA SER A 273 22.51 -20.32 -6.50
C SER A 273 21.69 -21.60 -6.37
N ALA A 274 20.84 -21.72 -5.35
CA ALA A 274 19.99 -22.90 -5.12
C ALA A 274 18.53 -22.67 -5.52
N VAL A 275 18.08 -21.41 -5.59
CA VAL A 275 16.65 -21.06 -5.77
C VAL A 275 16.35 -20.26 -7.03
N HIS A 276 17.34 -19.85 -7.81
CA HIS A 276 17.10 -19.20 -9.09
C HIS A 276 16.28 -20.11 -10.03
N GLY A 277 15.42 -19.50 -10.84
CA GLY A 277 14.48 -20.19 -11.72
C GLY A 277 13.31 -20.88 -10.99
N GLN A 278 13.19 -20.71 -9.66
CA GLN A 278 12.10 -21.31 -8.87
C GLN A 278 11.08 -20.26 -8.44
N MET A 279 9.83 -20.69 -8.42
CA MET A 279 8.69 -19.91 -7.93
C MET A 279 8.28 -20.41 -6.54
N ARG A 280 7.98 -19.48 -5.63
CA ARG A 280 7.38 -19.76 -4.32
C ARG A 280 6.15 -18.91 -4.11
N LYS A 281 5.18 -19.45 -3.40
CA LYS A 281 4.02 -18.69 -2.95
C LYS A 281 4.33 -18.01 -1.61
N ILE A 282 4.10 -16.70 -1.53
CA ILE A 282 4.34 -15.89 -0.32
C ILE A 282 3.12 -15.01 -0.11
N GLY A 283 2.36 -15.28 0.95
CA GLY A 283 1.06 -14.64 1.18
C GLY A 283 0.09 -14.90 0.02
N ASN A 284 -0.45 -13.83 -0.55
CA ASN A 284 -1.40 -13.84 -1.67
C ASN A 284 -0.75 -13.67 -3.06
N ARG A 285 0.60 -13.70 -3.14
CA ARG A 285 1.37 -13.49 -4.37
C ARG A 285 2.39 -14.59 -4.61
N PHE A 286 2.88 -14.67 -5.84
CA PHE A 286 3.99 -15.55 -6.21
C PHE A 286 5.29 -14.75 -6.31
N VAL A 287 6.40 -15.34 -5.87
CA VAL A 287 7.74 -14.76 -5.97
C VAL A 287 8.64 -15.70 -6.75
N ILE A 288 9.26 -15.21 -7.81
CA ILE A 288 10.16 -15.96 -8.69
C ILE A 288 11.57 -15.40 -8.52
N ALA A 289 12.50 -16.23 -8.07
CA ALA A 289 13.89 -15.81 -7.89
C ALA A 289 14.68 -15.98 -9.18
N MET A 290 15.43 -14.97 -9.59
CA MET A 290 16.30 -14.97 -10.76
C MET A 290 17.68 -14.43 -10.39
N PHE A 291 18.73 -14.87 -11.08
CA PHE A 291 20.02 -14.19 -10.98
C PHE A 291 19.90 -12.73 -11.44
N HIS A 292 20.72 -11.86 -10.85
CA HIS A 292 20.78 -10.46 -11.28
C HIS A 292 21.42 -10.37 -12.68
N PRO A 293 20.88 -9.56 -13.62
CA PRO A 293 21.44 -9.44 -14.98
C PRO A 293 22.92 -9.04 -15.02
N ALA A 294 23.38 -8.24 -14.06
CA ALA A 294 24.79 -7.85 -13.96
C ALA A 294 25.75 -9.04 -13.70
N ALA A 295 25.26 -10.15 -13.12
CA ALA A 295 26.07 -11.34 -12.88
C ALA A 295 26.60 -11.95 -14.19
N ALA A 296 25.85 -11.85 -15.28
CA ALA A 296 26.29 -12.27 -16.61
C ALA A 296 27.42 -11.41 -17.20
N LEU A 297 27.57 -10.16 -16.72
CA LEU A 297 28.62 -9.24 -17.19
C LEU A 297 29.97 -9.55 -16.54
N HIS A 298 29.96 -10.13 -15.34
CA HIS A 298 31.16 -10.47 -14.58
C HIS A 298 31.52 -11.96 -14.62
N ASN A 299 30.55 -12.83 -14.90
CA ASN A 299 30.75 -14.27 -14.96
C ASN A 299 30.04 -14.89 -16.17
N VAL A 300 30.85 -15.30 -17.15
CA VAL A 300 30.38 -15.91 -18.40
C VAL A 300 29.58 -17.20 -18.20
N ASN A 301 29.80 -17.93 -17.11
CA ASN A 301 29.11 -19.19 -16.81
C ASN A 301 27.69 -18.99 -16.27
N ILE A 302 27.37 -17.78 -15.79
CA ILE A 302 26.03 -17.46 -15.25
C ILE A 302 25.07 -17.06 -16.38
N LYS A 303 25.59 -16.46 -17.47
CA LYS A 303 24.75 -15.97 -18.58
C LYS A 303 23.84 -17.07 -19.18
N PRO A 304 24.30 -18.30 -19.46
CA PRO A 304 23.43 -19.37 -19.94
C PRO A 304 22.32 -19.75 -18.96
N GLN A 305 22.60 -19.70 -17.65
CA GLN A 305 21.61 -20.01 -16.61
C GLN A 305 20.51 -18.94 -16.55
N ILE A 306 20.90 -17.66 -16.61
CA ILE A 306 19.94 -16.54 -16.70
C ILE A 306 19.03 -16.70 -17.94
N LEU A 307 19.62 -16.99 -19.10
CA LEU A 307 18.85 -17.18 -20.34
C LEU A 307 17.88 -18.37 -20.22
N ALA A 308 18.31 -19.47 -19.59
CA ALA A 308 17.48 -20.64 -19.37
C ALA A 308 16.33 -20.38 -18.38
N ASP A 309 16.58 -19.59 -17.33
CA ASP A 309 15.55 -19.22 -16.35
C ASP A 309 14.49 -18.30 -16.97
N PHE A 310 14.91 -17.27 -17.72
CA PHE A 310 13.98 -16.37 -18.41
C PHE A 310 13.22 -17.06 -19.55
N ALA A 311 13.81 -18.07 -20.20
CA ALA A 311 13.07 -18.91 -21.15
C ALA A 311 11.91 -19.67 -20.49
N LYS A 312 12.03 -20.02 -19.20
CA LYS A 312 10.98 -20.69 -18.42
C LYS A 312 9.98 -19.72 -17.79
N LEU A 313 10.31 -18.43 -17.71
CA LEU A 313 9.49 -17.42 -17.07
C LEU A 313 8.04 -17.39 -17.61
N PRO A 314 7.76 -17.43 -18.93
CA PRO A 314 6.39 -17.47 -19.44
C PRO A 314 5.55 -18.61 -18.83
N GLN A 315 6.12 -19.80 -18.75
CA GLN A 315 5.45 -20.97 -18.16
C GLN A 315 5.20 -20.77 -16.66
N LEU A 316 6.16 -20.20 -15.92
CA LEU A 316 5.97 -19.90 -14.50
C LEU A 316 4.88 -18.85 -14.28
N LEU A 317 4.83 -17.81 -15.12
CA LEU A 317 3.77 -16.79 -15.08
C LEU A 317 2.39 -17.42 -15.33
N ASP A 318 2.27 -18.31 -16.30
CA ASP A 318 1.02 -19.01 -16.59
C ASP A 318 0.57 -19.91 -15.43
N VAL A 319 1.49 -20.62 -14.79
CA VAL A 319 1.19 -21.42 -13.59
C VAL A 319 0.73 -20.50 -12.46
N ALA A 320 1.45 -19.40 -12.20
CA ALA A 320 1.08 -18.42 -11.18
C ALA A 320 -0.33 -17.87 -11.42
N ARG A 321 -0.63 -17.42 -12.65
CA ARG A 321 -1.95 -16.90 -13.03
C ARG A 321 -3.07 -17.92 -12.86
N LYS A 322 -2.85 -19.17 -13.28
CA LYS A 322 -3.83 -20.25 -13.10
C LYS A 322 -4.08 -20.55 -11.63
N GLU A 323 -3.03 -20.59 -10.82
CA GLU A 323 -3.17 -20.80 -9.38
C GLU A 323 -3.89 -19.62 -8.73
N LEU A 324 -3.53 -18.36 -9.03
CA LEU A 324 -4.23 -17.18 -8.54
C LEU A 324 -5.72 -17.19 -8.89
N ALA A 325 -6.07 -17.59 -10.12
CA ALA A 325 -7.46 -17.72 -10.57
C ALA A 325 -8.21 -18.87 -9.86
N ARG A 326 -7.53 -19.95 -9.48
CA ARG A 326 -8.11 -21.05 -8.68
C ARG A 326 -8.30 -20.66 -7.22
N MET A 327 -7.41 -19.81 -6.71
CA MET A 327 -7.48 -19.24 -5.36
C MET A 327 -8.50 -18.11 -5.24
N THR A 328 -9.25 -17.85 -6.30
CA THR A 328 -10.50 -17.10 -6.29
C THR A 328 -11.67 -18.11 -6.17
N PRO A 329 -11.92 -18.77 -5.02
CA PRO A 329 -13.11 -19.62 -4.90
C PRO A 329 -14.36 -18.75 -4.81
N VAL A 330 -15.39 -19.07 -5.61
CA VAL A 330 -16.81 -18.83 -5.24
C VAL A 330 -17.11 -17.37 -4.80
N GLN A 331 -16.66 -16.38 -5.59
CA GLN A 331 -17.13 -14.99 -5.52
C GLN A 331 -17.57 -14.47 -6.90
N ALA A 332 -17.94 -15.36 -7.82
CA ALA A 332 -18.58 -15.00 -9.09
C ALA A 332 -20.07 -14.62 -8.93
N ALA A 333 -20.57 -14.51 -7.69
CA ALA A 333 -21.73 -13.70 -7.38
C ALA A 333 -21.23 -12.48 -6.58
N ALA A 334 -21.27 -11.31 -7.23
CA ALA A 334 -20.94 -9.99 -6.71
C ALA A 334 -19.46 -9.55 -6.73
N GLU A 335 -18.87 -9.44 -7.92
CA GLU A 335 -18.02 -8.27 -8.22
C GLU A 335 -18.66 -7.50 -9.38
N GLU A 336 -19.59 -6.62 -9.01
CA GLU A 336 -20.04 -5.51 -9.84
C GLU A 336 -18.93 -4.43 -9.87
N PRO A 337 -18.84 -3.61 -10.94
CA PRO A 337 -17.71 -2.74 -11.21
C PRO A 337 -17.33 -1.86 -10.01
N LYS A 338 -16.02 -1.75 -9.76
CA LYS A 338 -15.44 -0.75 -8.85
C LYS A 338 -15.81 0.64 -9.38
N GLU A 339 -16.76 1.27 -8.70
CA GLU A 339 -17.03 2.69 -8.81
C GLU A 339 -16.44 3.40 -7.60
N ASP A 340 -15.90 4.58 -7.86
CA ASP A 340 -15.17 5.40 -6.90
C ASP A 340 -16.03 5.76 -5.67
N PRO A 341 -15.43 5.89 -4.47
CA PRO A 341 -16.13 6.33 -3.28
C PRO A 341 -16.78 7.71 -3.50
N LYS A 342 -17.97 7.90 -2.92
CA LYS A 342 -18.68 9.18 -2.98
C LYS A 342 -18.32 10.01 -1.76
N GLN A 343 -17.89 11.24 -1.97
CA GLN A 343 -17.72 12.22 -0.91
C GLN A 343 -19.06 12.90 -0.61
N LEU A 344 -19.43 12.95 0.66
CA LEU A 344 -20.60 13.70 1.12
C LEU A 344 -20.15 14.82 2.07
N SER A 345 -20.80 15.98 1.98
CA SER A 345 -20.58 17.12 2.89
C SER A 345 -21.85 17.51 3.64
N LEU A 346 -21.71 17.98 4.86
CA LEU A 346 -22.77 18.61 5.66
C LEU A 346 -22.27 19.93 6.24
N PHE A 347 -23.23 20.84 6.45
CA PHE A 347 -23.14 22.29 6.66
C PHE A 347 -23.15 23.09 5.35
#